data_AF-W2KBM2-F1
#
_entry.id   AF-W2KBM2-F1
#
_cell.length_a   1.000
_cell.length_b   1.000
_cell.length_c   1.000
_cell.angle_alpha   90.00
_cell.angle_beta   90.00
_cell.angle_gamma   90.00
#
_symmetry.space_group_name_H-M   'P 1'
#
loop_
_entity.id
_entity.type
_entity.pdbx_description
1 polymer ?
#
loop_
_entity_poly.entity_id
_entity_poly.type
_entity_poly.pdbx_seq_one_letter_code
_entity_poly.pdbx_strand_id
1 'polypeptide(L)'
;MSFATPAQCSSPRRVSLDGNTLNQDRAARGPSPRRSPYQRRSPRLEQQRVVISSHDPLIKLLVDVRWKNTVNQHLSSSGRMGTHRIQCDTWDEVKIKLWDIIHRELKSLAVSTGTPPVWTFDEQDPAIEMFEKYTSMRMNTKMLDPWTSAKDRRYLMKNQHESVLLSVYKYGNEIAIIGQLRDFEDQCIGPAAANRGGAAAEDLHQLMISSLKEKWGRTFYCPRYVMASVASLILKKPRPQNHREIAKGPPPNLVTQFRPASNASDQHLQRVQRSVKMVKKVVQGMQATINHFEQT
;
A
#
# COMPACT_ATOMS: atom_id res chain seq x y z
N MET A 1 -50.17 29.26 -12.34
CA MET A 1 -50.72 28.24 -11.42
C MET A 1 -49.60 27.77 -10.50
N SER A 2 -49.77 28.09 -9.22
CA SER A 2 -49.37 27.39 -7.98
C SER A 2 -48.04 26.64 -7.81
N PHE A 3 -47.23 27.24 -6.91
CA PHE A 3 -46.57 26.71 -5.69
C PHE A 3 -45.80 25.37 -5.71
N ALA A 4 -44.54 25.38 -5.24
CA ALA A 4 -44.22 25.21 -3.81
C ALA A 4 -42.70 25.06 -3.55
N THR A 5 -42.22 25.73 -2.49
CA THR A 5 -40.90 25.59 -1.85
C THR A 5 -41.06 24.79 -0.56
N PRO A 6 -40.02 24.05 -0.11
CA PRO A 6 -39.53 24.18 1.28
C PRO A 6 -38.00 23.99 1.36
N ALA A 7 -37.27 24.10 2.47
CA ALA A 7 -37.31 24.88 3.71
C ALA A 7 -35.95 24.59 4.38
N GLN A 8 -35.15 25.61 4.73
CA GLN A 8 -33.91 25.45 5.50
C GLN A 8 -34.19 25.65 7.00
N CYS A 9 -33.79 24.68 7.83
CA CYS A 9 -33.76 24.81 9.29
C CYS A 9 -32.41 25.36 9.73
N SER A 10 -32.41 26.55 10.33
CA SER A 10 -31.26 27.17 11.02
C SER A 10 -31.66 27.49 12.46
N SER A 11 -30.94 26.92 13.42
CA SER A 11 -31.13 27.14 14.87
C SER A 11 -30.70 28.55 15.31
N PRO A 12 -31.27 29.09 16.41
CA PRO A 12 -31.07 30.48 16.81
C PRO A 12 -29.80 30.73 17.66
N ARG A 13 -29.23 31.92 17.39
CA ARG A 13 -28.13 32.58 18.11
C ARG A 13 -28.42 32.75 19.61
N ARG A 14 -27.43 32.45 20.46
CA ARG A 14 -27.37 32.92 21.85
C ARG A 14 -26.94 34.39 21.90
N VAL A 15 -27.68 35.15 22.70
CA VAL A 15 -27.48 36.56 23.05
C VAL A 15 -26.37 36.69 24.09
N SER A 16 -25.50 37.67 23.89
CA SER A 16 -24.49 38.15 24.84
C SER A 16 -25.07 39.33 25.63
N LEU A 17 -24.85 39.37 26.94
CA LEU A 17 -25.13 40.53 27.80
C LEU A 17 -24.02 40.64 28.84
N ASP A 18 -23.26 41.73 28.76
CA ASP A 18 -22.29 42.20 29.73
C ASP A 18 -22.95 42.77 30.98
N GLY A 19 -22.23 42.75 32.11
CA GLY A 19 -22.62 43.43 33.35
C GLY A 19 -21.53 43.41 34.42
N ASN A 20 -20.71 44.46 34.45
CA ASN A 20 -19.71 44.80 35.47
C ASN A 20 -20.30 45.07 36.86
N THR A 21 -19.61 44.69 37.95
CA THR A 21 -19.42 45.58 39.13
C THR A 21 -18.24 45.17 40.03
N LEU A 22 -17.51 46.17 40.51
CA LEU A 22 -16.31 46.16 41.38
C LEU A 22 -16.64 46.18 42.89
N ASN A 23 -15.64 45.77 43.69
CA ASN A 23 -15.31 46.22 45.06
C ASN A 23 -16.19 45.80 46.26
N GLN A 24 -15.61 45.17 47.30
CA GLN A 24 -14.97 45.85 48.44
C GLN A 24 -14.53 44.87 49.55
N ASP A 25 -13.33 45.13 50.08
CA ASP A 25 -12.76 44.60 51.32
C ASP A 25 -13.65 44.88 52.55
N ARG A 26 -13.76 43.90 53.46
CA ARG A 26 -13.79 44.19 54.90
C ARG A 26 -13.33 43.02 55.77
N ALA A 27 -12.34 43.32 56.59
CA ALA A 27 -11.71 42.48 57.58
C ALA A 27 -12.63 42.04 58.73
N ALA A 28 -12.39 40.84 59.27
CA ALA A 28 -12.63 40.55 60.68
C ALA A 28 -11.64 39.47 61.16
N ARG A 29 -10.73 39.89 62.05
CA ARG A 29 -9.78 39.06 62.78
C ARG A 29 -10.54 38.17 63.78
N GLY A 30 -10.22 36.88 63.81
CA GLY A 30 -10.59 35.94 64.87
C GLY A 30 -9.34 35.21 65.41
N PRO A 31 -9.25 34.89 66.71
CA PRO A 31 -7.98 34.61 67.38
C PRO A 31 -7.50 33.16 67.24
N SER A 32 -6.18 33.00 67.28
CA SER A 32 -5.37 31.78 67.18
C SER A 32 -5.78 30.66 68.15
N PRO A 33 -5.85 29.39 67.72
CA PRO A 33 -6.03 28.26 68.62
C PRO A 33 -4.74 27.95 69.39
N ARG A 34 -4.88 27.81 70.71
CA ARG A 34 -3.83 27.42 71.66
C ARG A 34 -3.22 26.06 71.31
N ARG A 35 -1.88 25.98 71.33
CA ARG A 35 -1.10 24.75 71.18
C ARG A 35 -1.36 23.79 72.35
N SER A 36 -1.79 22.58 72.04
CA SER A 36 -1.89 21.44 72.97
C SER A 36 -0.52 20.74 73.11
N PRO A 37 -0.07 20.29 74.31
CA PRO A 37 1.30 19.80 74.53
C PRO A 37 1.54 18.32 74.20
N TYR A 38 0.60 17.59 73.60
CA TYR A 38 0.76 16.16 73.34
C TYR A 38 1.10 15.86 71.89
N GLN A 39 2.32 16.20 71.47
CA GLN A 39 2.91 15.70 70.22
C GLN A 39 3.80 14.49 70.53
N ARG A 40 3.19 13.31 70.54
CA ARG A 40 3.87 12.02 70.66
C ARG A 40 4.65 11.79 69.36
N ARG A 41 5.98 11.92 69.40
CA ARG A 41 6.88 11.57 68.28
C ARG A 41 6.82 10.06 68.06
N SER A 42 6.23 9.62 66.95
CA SER A 42 6.46 8.28 66.41
C SER A 42 7.86 8.23 65.78
N PRO A 43 8.66 7.17 66.01
CA PRO A 43 9.94 7.02 65.35
C PRO A 43 9.72 6.81 63.85
N ARG A 44 10.36 7.68 63.07
CA ARG A 44 10.40 7.66 61.61
C ARG A 44 11.11 6.37 61.19
N LEU A 45 10.36 5.40 60.68
CA LEU A 45 10.92 4.31 59.89
C LEU A 45 11.63 4.96 58.71
N GLU A 46 12.96 4.96 58.74
CA GLU A 46 13.76 5.21 57.56
C GLU A 46 13.39 4.15 56.53
N GLN A 47 12.51 4.52 55.61
CA GLN A 47 12.36 3.82 54.35
C GLN A 47 13.74 3.83 53.69
N GLN A 48 14.45 2.72 53.81
CA GLN A 48 15.52 2.36 52.89
C GLN A 48 14.95 2.58 51.48
N ARG A 49 15.42 3.67 50.84
CA ARG A 49 15.30 3.81 49.40
C ARG A 49 16.12 2.67 48.81
N VAL A 50 15.46 1.55 48.57
CA VAL A 50 15.91 0.61 47.54
C VAL A 50 15.96 1.45 46.28
N VAL A 51 17.18 1.67 45.80
CA VAL A 51 17.43 2.23 44.47
C VAL A 51 16.80 1.24 43.50
N ILE A 52 15.55 1.49 43.13
CA ILE A 52 14.92 0.80 42.01
C ILE A 52 15.74 1.24 40.80
N SER A 53 16.60 0.34 40.32
CA SER A 53 17.25 0.50 39.02
C SER A 53 16.15 0.81 38.00
N SER A 54 16.21 1.98 37.38
CA SER A 54 15.26 2.41 36.36
C SER A 54 15.55 1.67 35.05
N HIS A 55 15.29 0.37 35.03
CA HIS A 55 15.01 -0.30 33.77
C HIS A 55 13.54 -0.04 33.48
N ASP A 56 13.26 0.67 32.39
CA ASP A 56 11.88 0.79 31.90
C ASP A 56 11.26 -0.62 31.86
N PRO A 57 10.02 -0.79 32.34
CA PRO A 57 9.40 -2.10 32.41
C PRO A 57 9.25 -2.68 30.99
N LEU A 58 9.95 -3.79 30.78
CA LEU A 58 9.90 -4.64 29.60
C LEU A 58 8.47 -4.78 29.05
N ILE A 59 8.24 -4.29 27.83
CA ILE A 59 6.93 -4.29 27.18
C ILE A 59 6.63 -5.73 26.76
N LYS A 60 5.51 -6.28 27.25
CA LYS A 60 5.03 -7.62 26.91
C LYS A 60 3.63 -7.52 26.32
N LEU A 61 3.44 -8.00 25.09
CA LEU A 61 2.16 -7.98 24.39
C LEU A 61 1.88 -9.34 23.77
N LEU A 62 0.62 -9.75 23.84
CA LEU A 62 0.08 -10.85 23.04
C LEU A 62 -0.77 -10.23 21.93
N VAL A 63 -0.36 -10.38 20.68
CA VAL A 63 -0.99 -9.71 19.52
C VAL A 63 -1.59 -10.74 18.57
N ASP A 64 -2.91 -10.77 18.43
CA ASP A 64 -3.62 -11.50 17.37
C ASP A 64 -3.62 -10.64 16.11
N VAL A 65 -2.96 -11.10 15.05
CA VAL A 65 -2.82 -10.35 13.80
C VAL A 65 -3.81 -10.89 12.76
N ARG A 66 -4.60 -9.99 12.17
CA ARG A 66 -5.64 -10.35 11.19
C ARG A 66 -5.60 -9.48 9.95
N TRP A 67 -5.78 -10.12 8.80
CA TRP A 67 -5.92 -9.51 7.49
C TRP A 67 -7.34 -9.10 7.18
N LYS A 68 -7.48 -7.85 6.74
CA LYS A 68 -8.74 -7.29 6.30
C LYS A 68 -8.55 -6.63 4.93
N ASN A 69 -9.55 -6.78 4.07
CA ASN A 69 -9.61 -6.08 2.79
C ASN A 69 -10.16 -4.67 2.96
N THR A 70 -11.00 -4.43 3.99
CA THR A 70 -11.57 -3.11 4.30
C THR A 70 -11.61 -2.88 5.82
N VAL A 71 -11.65 -1.61 6.24
CA VAL A 71 -11.70 -1.24 7.67
C VAL A 71 -12.90 -1.86 8.38
N ASN A 72 -14.08 -1.79 7.76
CA ASN A 72 -15.34 -2.25 8.36
C ASN A 72 -15.64 -3.74 8.13
N GLN A 73 -14.71 -4.51 7.56
CA GLN A 73 -14.90 -5.95 7.40
C GLN A 73 -15.08 -6.63 8.77
N HIS A 74 -16.00 -7.60 8.85
CA HIS A 74 -16.21 -8.34 10.09
C HIS A 74 -15.03 -9.28 10.39
N LEU A 75 -14.72 -9.53 11.68
CA LEU A 75 -13.61 -10.39 12.07
C LEU A 75 -13.80 -11.87 11.69
N SER A 76 -15.03 -12.32 11.52
CA SER A 76 -15.30 -13.70 11.09
C SER A 76 -14.94 -13.93 9.62
N SER A 77 -14.91 -12.87 8.80
CA SER A 77 -14.54 -12.94 7.39
C SER A 77 -13.11 -12.46 7.12
N SER A 78 -12.39 -12.03 8.16
CA SER A 78 -10.97 -11.65 8.09
C SER A 78 -10.06 -12.87 8.11
N GLY A 79 -8.99 -12.86 7.33
CA GLY A 79 -7.94 -13.88 7.41
C GLY A 79 -7.15 -13.75 8.71
N ARG A 80 -6.79 -14.85 9.37
CA ARG A 80 -5.97 -14.83 10.59
C ARG A 80 -4.52 -15.18 10.22
N MET A 81 -3.56 -14.33 10.59
CA MET A 81 -2.13 -14.64 10.46
C MET A 81 -1.64 -15.50 11.62
N GLY A 82 -2.13 -15.22 12.81
CA GLY A 82 -1.75 -15.92 14.03
C GLY A 82 -1.68 -14.99 15.22
N THR A 83 -1.29 -15.56 16.36
CA THR A 83 -1.08 -14.82 17.59
C THR A 83 0.40 -14.82 17.92
N HIS A 84 0.95 -13.62 18.13
CA HIS A 84 2.37 -13.37 18.29
C HIS A 84 2.63 -12.80 19.68
N ARG A 85 3.61 -13.37 20.38
CA ARG A 85 4.07 -12.83 21.66
C ARG A 85 5.26 -11.92 21.41
N ILE A 86 5.12 -10.65 21.78
CA ILE A 86 6.13 -9.63 21.58
C ILE A 86 6.66 -9.19 22.94
N GLN A 87 7.97 -9.17 23.05
CA GLN A 87 8.70 -8.71 24.21
C GLN A 87 9.82 -7.79 23.74
N CYS A 88 9.80 -6.53 24.15
CA CYS A 88 10.73 -5.48 23.72
C CYS A 88 10.95 -4.46 24.83
N ASP A 89 12.00 -3.65 24.69
CA ASP A 89 12.31 -2.59 25.65
C ASP A 89 11.66 -1.27 25.25
N THR A 90 11.46 -1.05 23.95
CA THR A 90 10.88 0.19 23.40
C THR A 90 9.65 -0.07 22.52
N TRP A 91 8.79 0.94 22.37
CA TRP A 91 7.63 0.85 21.47
C TRP A 91 8.02 0.88 19.99
N ASP A 92 9.15 1.48 19.66
CA ASP A 92 9.68 1.49 18.29
C ASP A 92 10.12 0.07 17.89
N GLU A 93 10.76 -0.68 18.79
CA GLU A 93 11.05 -2.10 18.56
C GLU A 93 9.79 -2.95 18.42
N VAL A 94 8.72 -2.66 19.18
CA VAL A 94 7.43 -3.33 18.99
C VAL A 94 6.89 -3.07 17.59
N LYS A 95 6.96 -1.82 17.11
CA LYS A 95 6.52 -1.44 15.76
C LYS A 95 7.35 -2.16 14.69
N ILE A 96 8.68 -2.22 14.84
CA ILE A 96 9.58 -2.95 13.93
C ILE A 96 9.24 -4.45 13.89
N LYS A 97 9.09 -5.11 15.04
CA LYS A 97 8.75 -6.55 15.06
C LYS A 97 7.39 -6.84 14.43
N LEU A 98 6.40 -5.97 14.64
CA LEU A 98 5.10 -6.10 13.98
C LEU A 98 5.21 -5.88 12.47
N TRP A 99 6.01 -4.92 12.04
CA TRP A 99 6.28 -4.67 10.62
C TRP A 99 6.91 -5.89 9.94
N ASP A 100 7.91 -6.50 10.58
CA ASP A 100 8.57 -7.70 10.06
C ASP A 100 7.60 -8.87 9.80
N ILE A 101 6.55 -8.97 10.63
CA ILE A 101 5.50 -9.97 10.48
C ILE A 101 4.61 -9.69 9.25
N ILE A 102 4.27 -8.42 8.99
CA ILE A 102 3.19 -8.07 8.05
C ILE A 102 3.67 -7.58 6.68
N HIS A 103 4.87 -7.00 6.58
CA HIS A 103 5.28 -6.21 5.40
C HIS A 103 5.26 -6.99 4.08
N ARG A 104 5.60 -8.28 4.11
CA ARG A 104 5.72 -9.12 2.89
C ARG A 104 4.41 -9.27 2.12
N GLU A 105 3.29 -9.18 2.82
CA GLU A 105 1.96 -9.39 2.26
C GLU A 105 1.25 -8.08 1.88
N LEU A 106 1.79 -6.93 2.32
CA LEU A 106 1.22 -5.62 2.02
C LEU A 106 1.29 -5.30 0.52
N LYS A 107 0.27 -4.58 0.05
CA LYS A 107 0.24 -3.99 -1.29
C LYS A 107 0.41 -2.48 -1.18
N SER A 108 0.78 -1.82 -2.28
CA SER A 108 0.83 -0.37 -2.35
C SER A 108 -0.48 0.26 -1.87
N LEU A 109 -0.36 1.39 -1.19
CA LEU A 109 -1.46 2.05 -0.50
C LEU A 109 -2.50 2.54 -1.51
N ALA A 110 -3.77 2.36 -1.21
CA ALA A 110 -4.86 3.03 -1.92
C ALA A 110 -4.96 4.48 -1.42
N VAL A 111 -5.01 5.41 -2.37
CA VAL A 111 -5.21 6.83 -2.11
C VAL A 111 -6.44 7.28 -2.89
N SER A 112 -7.33 8.01 -2.24
CA SER A 112 -8.45 8.67 -2.92
C SER A 112 -8.26 10.19 -2.98
N THR A 113 -8.58 10.78 -4.12
CA THR A 113 -8.55 12.24 -4.30
C THR A 113 -9.86 12.73 -4.89
N GLY A 114 -10.28 13.93 -4.46
CA GLY A 114 -11.47 14.61 -4.98
C GLY A 114 -12.81 14.06 -4.50
N THR A 115 -13.88 14.66 -5.02
CA THR A 115 -15.28 14.26 -4.76
C THR A 115 -16.03 14.32 -6.10
N PRO A 116 -16.50 13.19 -6.66
CA PRO A 116 -16.42 11.81 -6.14
C PRO A 116 -14.97 11.28 -6.06
N PRO A 117 -14.71 10.29 -5.20
CA PRO A 117 -13.35 9.78 -4.98
C PRO A 117 -12.80 9.11 -6.23
N VAL A 118 -11.68 9.64 -6.71
CA VAL A 118 -10.84 9.00 -7.73
C VAL A 118 -9.73 8.26 -7.02
N TRP A 119 -9.71 6.95 -7.22
CA TRP A 119 -8.77 6.04 -6.58
C TRP A 119 -7.49 5.91 -7.39
N THR A 120 -6.36 6.01 -6.71
CA THR A 120 -5.02 5.80 -7.23
C THR A 120 -4.20 4.97 -6.25
N PHE A 121 -2.98 4.63 -6.65
CA PHE A 121 -1.98 4.07 -5.75
C PHE A 121 -1.01 5.15 -5.30
N ASP A 122 -0.54 5.01 -4.07
CA ASP A 122 0.73 5.61 -3.69
C ASP A 122 1.85 4.89 -4.47
N GLU A 123 2.70 5.67 -5.13
CA GLU A 123 3.81 5.14 -5.94
C GLU A 123 4.93 4.56 -5.08
N GLN A 124 4.94 4.91 -3.79
CA GLN A 124 5.91 4.41 -2.82
C GLN A 124 5.59 2.97 -2.42
N ASP A 125 6.61 2.12 -2.39
CA ASP A 125 6.47 0.76 -1.86
C ASP A 125 6.19 0.84 -0.34
N PRO A 126 5.47 -0.15 0.25
CA PRO A 126 5.14 -0.13 1.66
C PRO A 126 6.40 -0.03 2.53
N ALA A 127 6.43 1.00 3.38
CA ALA A 127 7.54 1.28 4.29
C ALA A 127 7.04 1.41 5.73
N ILE A 128 7.93 1.23 6.71
CA ILE A 128 7.56 1.18 8.13
C ILE A 128 6.98 2.51 8.63
N GLU A 129 7.34 3.62 7.99
CA GLU A 129 6.79 4.95 8.25
C GLU A 129 5.29 4.99 7.95
N MET A 130 4.81 4.14 7.03
CA MET A 130 3.39 4.02 6.68
C MET A 130 2.63 3.00 7.52
N PHE A 131 3.26 2.40 8.54
CA PHE A 131 2.65 1.33 9.36
C PHE A 131 1.24 1.67 9.88
N GLU A 132 1.01 2.91 10.33
CA GLU A 132 -0.28 3.37 10.83
C GLU A 132 -1.35 3.48 9.73
N LYS A 133 -0.95 3.74 8.48
CA LYS A 133 -1.87 3.73 7.34
C LYS A 133 -2.30 2.31 6.98
N TYR A 134 -1.52 1.30 7.33
CA TYR A 134 -1.83 -0.10 7.06
C TYR A 134 -2.49 -0.82 8.21
N THR A 135 -2.43 -0.29 9.42
CA THR A 135 -2.81 -1.04 10.61
C THR A 135 -3.74 -0.26 11.50
N SER A 136 -4.47 -1.00 12.33
CA SER A 136 -5.17 -0.41 13.46
C SER A 136 -5.12 -1.39 14.62
N MET A 137 -4.80 -0.86 15.80
CA MET A 137 -4.64 -1.66 17.01
C MET A 137 -5.85 -1.45 17.90
N ARG A 138 -6.44 -2.54 18.38
CA ARG A 138 -7.54 -2.47 19.33
C ARG A 138 -7.42 -3.54 20.39
N MET A 139 -8.00 -3.23 21.54
CA MET A 139 -8.09 -4.14 22.65
C MET A 139 -9.52 -4.08 23.16
N ASN A 140 -10.19 -5.21 23.16
CA ASN A 140 -11.63 -5.28 23.37
C ASN A 140 -12.37 -4.34 22.39
N THR A 141 -13.16 -3.40 22.90
CA THR A 141 -13.89 -2.41 22.10
C THR A 141 -13.10 -1.11 21.85
N LYS A 142 -11.94 -0.95 22.50
CA LYS A 142 -11.18 0.31 22.46
C LYS A 142 -10.15 0.30 21.34
N MET A 143 -10.24 1.28 20.45
CA MET A 143 -9.16 1.61 19.50
C MET A 143 -8.01 2.28 20.24
N LEU A 144 -6.78 1.89 19.90
CA LEU A 144 -5.56 2.33 20.54
C LEU A 144 -4.57 2.83 19.50
N ASP A 145 -3.87 3.92 19.83
CA ASP A 145 -2.73 4.40 19.05
C ASP A 145 -1.50 4.51 19.97
N PRO A 146 -0.84 3.38 20.28
CA PRO A 146 0.32 3.40 21.16
C PRO A 146 1.54 4.08 20.52
N TRP A 147 1.52 4.38 19.22
CA TRP A 147 2.64 4.99 18.53
C TRP A 147 2.75 6.46 18.91
N THR A 148 1.63 7.16 19.04
CA THR A 148 1.58 8.58 19.41
C THR A 148 1.15 8.83 20.86
N SER A 149 0.29 7.97 21.43
CA SER A 149 -0.39 8.23 22.71
C SER A 149 0.25 7.49 23.89
N ALA A 150 0.92 8.24 24.77
CA ALA A 150 1.44 7.71 26.04
C ALA A 150 0.35 7.16 26.97
N LYS A 151 -0.89 7.64 26.85
CA LYS A 151 -2.05 7.11 27.57
C LYS A 151 -2.38 5.69 27.11
N ASP A 152 -2.31 5.42 25.82
CA ASP A 152 -2.61 4.10 25.28
C ASP A 152 -1.48 3.11 25.53
N ARG A 153 -0.22 3.57 25.51
CA ARG A 153 0.93 2.77 25.98
C ARG A 153 0.72 2.29 27.43
N ARG A 154 0.35 3.21 28.34
CA ARG A 154 0.05 2.85 29.74
C ARG A 154 -1.14 1.90 29.87
N TYR A 155 -2.17 2.07 29.04
CA TYR A 155 -3.31 1.17 29.03
C TYR A 155 -2.92 -0.25 28.61
N LEU A 156 -2.10 -0.39 27.56
CA LEU A 156 -1.60 -1.69 27.12
C LEU A 156 -0.73 -2.36 28.17
N MET A 157 0.17 -1.61 28.80
CA MET A 157 1.03 -2.15 29.86
C MET A 157 0.24 -2.61 31.09
N LYS A 158 -0.80 -1.85 31.48
CA LYS A 158 -1.69 -2.24 32.59
C LYS A 158 -2.42 -3.56 32.32
N ASN A 159 -2.70 -3.85 31.07
CA ASN A 159 -3.49 -5.01 30.65
C ASN A 159 -2.67 -5.99 29.78
N GLN A 160 -1.37 -6.14 30.06
CA GLN A 160 -0.42 -6.98 29.31
C GLN A 160 -0.80 -8.47 29.18
N HIS A 161 -1.74 -8.95 30.00
CA HIS A 161 -2.20 -10.33 30.01
C HIS A 161 -3.33 -10.60 29.00
N GLU A 162 -3.96 -9.54 28.48
CA GLU A 162 -5.01 -9.66 27.49
C GLU A 162 -4.43 -9.64 26.07
N SER A 163 -5.16 -10.24 25.13
CA SER A 163 -4.78 -10.21 23.72
C SER A 163 -5.18 -8.88 23.09
N VAL A 164 -4.22 -8.25 22.43
CA VAL A 164 -4.43 -7.11 21.54
C VAL A 164 -4.72 -7.64 20.14
N LEU A 165 -5.64 -7.01 19.43
CA LEU A 165 -5.93 -7.32 18.03
C LEU A 165 -5.31 -6.25 17.13
N LEU A 166 -4.42 -6.69 16.24
CA LEU A 166 -3.88 -5.87 15.16
C LEU A 166 -4.61 -6.22 13.86
N SER A 167 -5.41 -5.29 13.36
CA SER A 167 -6.00 -5.41 12.03
C SER A 167 -5.05 -4.81 11.00
N VAL A 168 -4.72 -5.58 9.96
CA VAL A 168 -3.83 -5.22 8.86
C VAL A 168 -4.66 -5.12 7.58
N TYR A 169 -4.59 -3.98 6.91
CA TYR A 169 -5.39 -3.66 5.75
C TYR A 169 -4.59 -3.85 4.46
N LYS A 170 -5.08 -4.69 3.54
CA LYS A 170 -4.37 -5.06 2.31
C LYS A 170 -3.87 -3.87 1.48
N TYR A 171 -4.71 -2.83 1.35
CA TYR A 171 -4.43 -1.60 0.59
C TYR A 171 -4.41 -0.36 1.48
N GLY A 172 -4.21 -0.50 2.79
CA GLY A 172 -4.31 0.60 3.74
C GLY A 172 -5.73 0.87 4.25
N ASN A 173 -5.83 1.84 5.15
CA ASN A 173 -7.03 2.14 5.95
C ASN A 173 -7.99 3.15 5.30
N GLU A 174 -7.70 3.68 4.10
CA GLU A 174 -8.62 4.56 3.37
C GLU A 174 -9.86 3.81 2.84
N ILE A 175 -9.72 2.51 2.54
CA ILE A 175 -10.83 1.69 2.05
C ILE A 175 -11.67 1.21 3.24
N ALA A 176 -12.72 1.96 3.56
CA ALA A 176 -13.57 1.66 4.71
C ALA A 176 -14.55 0.50 4.44
N ILE A 177 -15.19 0.50 3.26
CA ILE A 177 -16.30 -0.40 2.94
C ILE A 177 -16.05 -1.19 1.65
N ILE A 178 -16.83 -2.27 1.46
CA ILE A 178 -16.70 -3.15 0.29
C ILE A 178 -17.00 -2.44 -1.04
N GLY A 179 -17.87 -1.43 -1.05
CA GLY A 179 -18.15 -0.63 -2.25
C GLY A 179 -16.90 0.12 -2.73
N GLN A 180 -16.22 0.82 -1.81
CA GLN A 180 -14.97 1.51 -2.11
C GLN A 180 -13.87 0.55 -2.57
N LEU A 181 -13.82 -0.66 -2.02
CA LEU A 181 -12.87 -1.68 -2.49
C LEU A 181 -13.14 -2.05 -3.95
N ARG A 182 -14.41 -2.23 -4.33
CA ARG A 182 -14.77 -2.52 -5.73
C ARG A 182 -14.43 -1.36 -6.65
N ASP A 183 -14.77 -0.13 -6.24
CA ASP A 183 -14.42 1.07 -7.02
C ASP A 183 -12.90 1.19 -7.20
N PHE A 184 -12.13 0.94 -6.15
CA PHE A 184 -10.68 0.89 -6.21
C PHE A 184 -10.20 -0.24 -7.13
N GLU A 185 -10.71 -1.45 -6.99
CA GLU A 185 -10.32 -2.59 -7.83
C GLU A 185 -10.62 -2.31 -9.31
N ASP A 186 -11.77 -1.73 -9.62
CA ASP A 186 -12.12 -1.34 -10.99
C ASP A 186 -11.21 -0.21 -11.50
N GLN A 187 -10.94 0.82 -10.69
CA GLN A 187 -10.13 1.99 -11.06
C GLN A 187 -8.61 1.77 -11.04
N CYS A 188 -8.11 0.72 -10.40
CA CYS A 188 -6.68 0.55 -10.15
C CYS A 188 -6.15 -0.87 -10.41
N ILE A 189 -6.96 -1.92 -10.26
CA ILE A 189 -6.51 -3.31 -10.39
C ILE A 189 -6.91 -3.90 -11.74
N GLY A 190 -8.19 -3.84 -12.08
CA GLY A 190 -8.74 -4.33 -13.33
C GLY A 190 -8.24 -3.56 -14.56
N PRO A 191 -8.42 -4.11 -15.77
CA PRO A 191 -8.09 -3.38 -16.99
C PRO A 191 -8.92 -2.11 -17.10
N ALA A 192 -8.31 -1.02 -17.60
CA ALA A 192 -8.98 0.29 -17.69
C ALA A 192 -10.24 0.26 -18.59
N ALA A 193 -10.26 -0.66 -19.56
CA ALA A 193 -11.42 -1.00 -20.34
C ALA A 193 -11.53 -2.53 -20.38
N ALA A 194 -12.70 -3.06 -20.04
CA ALA A 194 -12.98 -4.48 -20.03
C ALA A 194 -14.09 -4.83 -21.02
N ASN A 195 -14.01 -6.01 -21.65
CA ASN A 195 -15.11 -6.57 -22.43
C ASN A 195 -16.20 -7.15 -21.51
N ARG A 196 -17.30 -7.66 -22.09
CA ARG A 196 -18.42 -8.27 -21.32
C ARG A 196 -17.99 -9.45 -20.44
N GLY A 197 -16.85 -10.07 -20.71
CA GLY A 197 -16.28 -11.16 -19.91
C GLY A 197 -15.25 -10.71 -18.86
N GLY A 198 -15.05 -9.40 -18.67
CA GLY A 198 -14.08 -8.86 -17.69
C GLY A 198 -12.62 -8.91 -18.14
N ALA A 199 -12.33 -9.35 -19.37
CA ALA A 199 -10.98 -9.30 -19.92
C ALA A 199 -10.69 -7.91 -20.51
N ALA A 200 -9.41 -7.53 -20.60
CA ALA A 200 -9.00 -6.28 -21.24
C ALA A 200 -9.62 -6.15 -22.64
N ALA A 201 -10.20 -4.99 -22.93
CA ALA A 201 -10.77 -4.68 -24.23
C ALA A 201 -9.67 -4.65 -25.32
N GLU A 202 -10.09 -4.84 -26.57
CA GLU A 202 -9.18 -5.00 -27.72
C GLU A 202 -8.36 -3.73 -27.98
N ASP A 203 -8.94 -2.56 -27.76
CA ASP A 203 -8.27 -1.27 -27.84
C ASP A 203 -7.12 -1.17 -26.84
N LEU A 204 -7.35 -1.55 -25.58
CA LEU A 204 -6.32 -1.60 -24.54
C LEU A 204 -5.22 -2.61 -24.88
N HIS A 205 -5.59 -3.73 -25.51
CA HIS A 205 -4.66 -4.73 -25.99
C HIS A 205 -3.74 -4.19 -27.11
N GLN A 206 -4.31 -3.50 -28.11
CA GLN A 206 -3.53 -2.87 -29.19
C GLN A 206 -2.64 -1.74 -28.68
N LEU A 207 -3.11 -0.95 -27.71
CA LEU A 207 -2.30 0.08 -27.04
C LEU A 207 -1.11 -0.56 -26.33
N MET A 208 -1.32 -1.64 -25.57
CA MET A 208 -0.24 -2.35 -24.87
C MET A 208 0.78 -2.93 -25.86
N ILE A 209 0.35 -3.53 -26.97
CA ILE A 209 1.24 -3.98 -28.04
C ILE A 209 2.06 -2.82 -28.60
N SER A 210 1.45 -1.65 -28.78
CA SER A 210 2.14 -0.47 -29.30
C SER A 210 3.23 0.02 -28.33
N SER A 211 2.92 0.09 -27.03
CA SER A 211 3.90 0.43 -25.98
C SER A 211 5.05 -0.58 -25.91
N LEU A 212 4.75 -1.88 -26.07
CA LEU A 212 5.78 -2.92 -26.14
C LEU A 212 6.66 -2.76 -27.38
N LYS A 213 6.10 -2.44 -28.56
CA LYS A 213 6.89 -2.15 -29.77
C LYS A 213 7.80 -0.95 -29.59
N GLU A 214 7.31 0.10 -28.96
CA GLU A 214 8.08 1.32 -28.72
C GLU A 214 9.27 1.03 -27.79
N LYS A 215 9.02 0.35 -26.67
CA LYS A 215 10.05 0.08 -25.65
C LYS A 215 11.02 -1.02 -26.06
N TRP A 216 10.54 -2.07 -26.74
CA TRP A 216 11.34 -3.26 -27.05
C TRP A 216 11.78 -3.36 -28.51
N GLY A 217 11.13 -2.67 -29.45
CA GLY A 217 11.35 -2.87 -30.89
C GLY A 217 12.75 -2.52 -31.39
N ARG A 218 13.53 -1.75 -30.61
CA ARG A 218 14.94 -1.49 -30.89
C ARG A 218 15.88 -2.62 -30.48
N THR A 219 15.48 -3.42 -29.49
CA THR A 219 16.31 -4.47 -28.88
C THR A 219 15.89 -5.85 -29.35
N PHE A 220 14.58 -6.06 -29.49
CA PHE A 220 14.01 -7.36 -29.80
C PHE A 220 13.04 -7.29 -30.98
N TYR A 221 13.09 -8.31 -31.82
CA TYR A 221 12.11 -8.63 -32.83
C TYR A 221 11.31 -9.87 -32.39
N CYS A 222 9.99 -9.79 -32.46
CA CYS A 222 9.10 -10.94 -32.30
C CYS A 222 7.87 -10.83 -33.21
N PRO A 223 7.26 -11.96 -33.60
CA PRO A 223 5.99 -11.95 -34.32
C PRO A 223 4.85 -11.30 -33.52
N ARG A 224 3.85 -10.74 -34.23
CA ARG A 224 2.72 -10.03 -33.60
C ARG A 224 1.97 -10.86 -32.55
N TYR A 225 1.76 -12.15 -32.80
CA TYR A 225 1.04 -13.03 -31.88
C TYR A 225 1.80 -13.26 -30.56
N VAL A 226 3.14 -13.26 -30.59
CA VAL A 226 3.99 -13.36 -29.39
C VAL A 226 3.85 -12.09 -28.57
N MET A 227 3.89 -10.94 -29.24
CA MET A 227 3.73 -9.67 -28.56
C MET A 227 2.34 -9.49 -27.97
N ALA A 228 1.30 -9.95 -28.67
CA ALA A 228 -0.06 -10.02 -28.15
C ALA A 228 -0.15 -10.92 -26.90
N SER A 229 0.51 -12.07 -26.92
CA SER A 229 0.56 -12.98 -25.76
C SER A 229 1.22 -12.30 -24.55
N VAL A 230 2.31 -11.55 -24.76
CA VAL A 230 2.93 -10.74 -23.70
C VAL A 230 1.99 -9.64 -23.22
N ALA A 231 1.34 -8.90 -24.12
CA ALA A 231 0.37 -7.87 -23.77
C ALA A 231 -0.76 -8.44 -22.90
N SER A 232 -1.30 -9.61 -23.23
CA SER A 232 -2.28 -10.32 -22.40
C SER A 232 -1.74 -10.68 -21.01
N LEU A 233 -0.49 -11.14 -20.91
CA LEU A 233 0.12 -11.49 -19.63
C LEU A 233 0.29 -10.26 -18.73
N ILE A 234 0.70 -9.13 -19.31
CA ILE A 234 0.88 -7.87 -18.59
C ILE A 234 -0.49 -7.31 -18.18
N LEU A 235 -1.47 -7.27 -19.09
CA LEU A 235 -2.81 -6.73 -18.80
C LEU A 235 -3.62 -7.55 -17.78
N LYS A 236 -3.20 -8.79 -17.48
CA LYS A 236 -3.73 -9.58 -16.36
C LYS A 236 -3.18 -9.15 -14.99
N LYS A 237 -2.10 -8.36 -14.96
CA LYS A 237 -1.53 -7.83 -13.72
C LYS A 237 -2.22 -6.52 -13.34
N PRO A 238 -2.19 -6.14 -12.04
CA PRO A 238 -2.65 -4.83 -11.61
C PRO A 238 -2.02 -3.70 -12.42
N ARG A 239 -2.80 -2.70 -12.84
CA ARG A 239 -2.34 -1.62 -13.73
C ARG A 239 -1.03 -0.94 -13.32
N PRO A 240 -0.75 -0.65 -12.05
CA PRO A 240 0.52 -0.03 -11.65
C PRO A 240 1.74 -0.91 -11.95
N GLN A 241 1.56 -2.23 -11.99
CA GLN A 241 2.63 -3.16 -12.30
C GLN A 241 2.96 -3.16 -13.80
N ASN A 242 2.05 -2.72 -14.67
CA ASN A 242 2.25 -2.80 -16.12
C ASN A 242 3.53 -2.12 -16.58
N HIS A 243 3.84 -0.92 -16.06
CA HIS A 243 5.07 -0.23 -16.44
C HIS A 243 6.33 -0.99 -15.97
N ARG A 244 6.29 -1.53 -14.75
CA ARG A 244 7.37 -2.37 -14.19
C ARG A 244 7.55 -3.65 -15.02
N GLU A 245 6.46 -4.31 -15.40
CA GLU A 245 6.50 -5.52 -16.24
C GLU A 245 7.04 -5.24 -17.65
N ILE A 246 6.66 -4.11 -18.27
CA ILE A 246 7.26 -3.69 -19.55
C ILE A 246 8.78 -3.42 -19.38
N ALA A 247 9.21 -2.91 -18.23
CA ALA A 247 10.62 -2.62 -17.96
C ALA A 247 11.48 -3.88 -17.77
N LYS A 248 10.91 -4.97 -17.23
CA LYS A 248 11.63 -6.25 -17.01
C LYS A 248 12.07 -6.94 -18.31
N GLY A 249 11.47 -6.59 -19.45
CA GLY A 249 11.75 -7.21 -20.73
C GLY A 249 10.91 -8.48 -20.97
N PRO A 250 11.26 -9.30 -21.99
CA PRO A 250 10.48 -10.46 -22.37
C PRO A 250 10.28 -11.48 -21.23
N PRO A 251 9.05 -12.00 -21.01
CA PRO A 251 8.79 -13.00 -19.98
C PRO A 251 9.62 -14.28 -20.19
N PRO A 252 10.17 -14.91 -19.13
CA PRO A 252 11.06 -16.08 -19.26
C PRO A 252 10.49 -17.23 -20.10
N ASN A 253 9.18 -17.47 -19.99
CA ASN A 253 8.46 -18.51 -20.73
C ASN A 253 8.31 -18.21 -22.23
N LEU A 254 8.58 -16.98 -22.68
CA LEU A 254 8.48 -16.56 -24.08
C LEU A 254 9.80 -16.07 -24.66
N VAL A 255 10.89 -15.97 -23.87
CA VAL A 255 12.20 -15.45 -24.31
C VAL A 255 12.71 -16.10 -25.60
N THR A 256 12.51 -17.41 -25.78
CA THR A 256 12.96 -18.16 -26.96
C THR A 256 12.30 -17.72 -28.27
N GLN A 257 11.18 -17.00 -28.19
CA GLN A 257 10.44 -16.49 -29.34
C GLN A 257 10.89 -15.07 -29.76
N PHE A 258 11.75 -14.44 -28.96
CA PHE A 258 12.36 -13.16 -29.27
C PHE A 258 13.71 -13.38 -29.96
N ARG A 259 13.97 -12.57 -30.99
CA ARG A 259 15.27 -12.48 -31.64
C ARG A 259 15.85 -11.08 -31.42
N PRO A 260 17.17 -10.90 -31.44
CA PRO A 260 17.75 -9.56 -31.52
C PRO A 260 17.15 -8.80 -32.70
N ALA A 261 16.86 -7.50 -32.51
CA ALA A 261 16.46 -6.65 -33.61
C ALA A 261 17.61 -6.58 -34.63
N SER A 262 17.28 -6.73 -35.93
CA SER A 262 18.26 -6.65 -37.00
C SER A 262 18.93 -5.28 -36.98
N ASN A 263 20.24 -5.25 -36.79
CA ASN A 263 21.01 -4.01 -36.88
C ASN A 263 21.33 -3.68 -38.36
N ALA A 264 21.85 -2.48 -38.61
CA ALA A 264 22.21 -2.04 -39.97
C ALA A 264 23.22 -2.99 -40.66
N SER A 265 24.13 -3.57 -39.88
CA SER A 265 25.13 -4.52 -40.35
C SER A 265 24.50 -5.85 -40.79
N ASP A 266 23.50 -6.34 -40.06
CA ASP A 266 22.74 -7.55 -40.41
C ASP A 266 21.95 -7.34 -41.70
N GLN A 267 21.34 -6.17 -41.86
CA GLN A 267 20.64 -5.82 -43.10
C GLN A 267 21.61 -5.76 -44.28
N HIS A 268 22.80 -5.20 -44.08
CA HIS A 268 23.84 -5.17 -45.10
C HIS A 268 24.31 -6.58 -45.46
N LEU A 269 24.60 -7.42 -44.47
CA LEU A 269 24.99 -8.82 -44.67
C LEU A 269 23.92 -9.60 -45.44
N GLN A 270 22.63 -9.42 -45.11
CA GLN A 270 21.54 -10.05 -45.85
C GLN A 270 21.49 -9.60 -47.31
N ARG A 271 21.74 -8.32 -47.61
CA ARG A 271 21.79 -7.82 -49.00
C ARG A 271 22.95 -8.45 -49.77
N VAL A 272 24.13 -8.53 -49.15
CA VAL A 272 25.31 -9.18 -49.74
C VAL A 272 25.01 -10.67 -49.99
N GLN A 273 24.45 -11.39 -49.02
CA GLN A 273 24.09 -12.80 -49.17
C GLN A 273 23.07 -13.04 -50.30
N ARG A 274 22.07 -12.16 -50.45
CA ARG A 274 21.10 -12.25 -51.56
C ARG A 274 21.79 -12.04 -52.91
N SER A 275 22.71 -11.07 -52.98
CA SER A 275 23.47 -10.79 -54.19
C SER A 275 24.36 -11.97 -54.59
N VAL A 276 25.09 -12.54 -53.64
CA VAL A 276 25.92 -13.74 -53.85
C VAL A 276 25.07 -14.93 -54.31
N LYS A 277 23.89 -15.14 -53.72
CA LYS A 277 22.96 -16.19 -54.17
C LYS A 277 22.48 -15.98 -55.61
N MET A 278 22.21 -14.73 -56.02
CA MET A 278 21.83 -14.44 -57.40
C MET A 278 22.98 -14.70 -58.37
N VAL A 279 24.19 -14.21 -58.06
CA VAL A 279 25.38 -14.45 -58.88
C VAL A 279 25.62 -15.95 -59.04
N LYS A 280 25.54 -16.72 -57.94
CA LYS A 280 25.66 -18.19 -57.99
C LYS A 280 24.64 -18.83 -58.93
N LYS A 281 23.37 -18.39 -58.90
CA LYS A 281 22.34 -18.89 -59.82
C LYS A 281 22.66 -18.56 -61.28
N VAL A 282 23.13 -17.34 -61.56
CA VAL A 282 23.51 -16.94 -62.93
C VAL A 282 24.68 -17.78 -63.43
N VAL A 283 25.72 -17.96 -62.64
CA VAL A 283 26.89 -18.78 -63.00
C VAL A 283 26.48 -20.24 -63.23
N GLN A 284 25.62 -20.80 -62.38
CA GLN A 284 25.08 -22.15 -62.57
C GLN A 284 24.27 -22.26 -63.87
N GLY A 285 23.47 -21.26 -64.19
CA GLY A 285 22.73 -21.19 -65.45
C GLY A 285 23.66 -21.11 -66.67
N MET A 286 24.68 -20.25 -66.63
CA MET A 286 25.68 -20.13 -67.69
C MET A 286 26.45 -21.44 -67.89
N GLN A 287 26.89 -22.09 -66.80
CA GLN A 287 27.58 -23.38 -66.88
C GLN A 287 26.70 -24.46 -67.52
N ALA A 288 25.40 -24.49 -67.18
CA ALA A 288 24.46 -25.42 -67.79
C ALA A 288 24.31 -25.17 -69.30
N THR A 289 24.26 -23.90 -69.72
CA THR A 289 24.20 -23.52 -71.14
C THR A 289 25.48 -23.94 -71.88
N ILE A 290 26.66 -23.72 -71.30
CA ILE A 290 27.94 -24.13 -71.89
C ILE A 290 27.98 -25.64 -72.07
N ASN A 291 27.64 -26.41 -71.03
CA ASN A 291 27.61 -27.87 -71.09
C ASN A 291 26.61 -28.39 -72.14
N HIS A 292 25.51 -27.66 -72.40
CA HIS A 292 24.56 -28.02 -73.44
C HIS A 292 25.16 -27.86 -74.85
N PHE A 293 25.90 -26.76 -75.08
CA PHE A 293 26.56 -26.52 -76.37
C PHE A 293 27.73 -27.47 -76.63
N GLU A 294 28.42 -27.95 -75.59
CA GLU A 294 29.51 -28.94 -75.73
C GLU A 294 29.01 -30.37 -76.03
N GLN A 295 27.71 -30.63 -75.87
CA GLN A 295 27.08 -31.94 -76.14
C GLN A 295 26.37 -32.03 -77.49
N THR A 296 26.22 -30.89 -78.20
CA THR A 296 25.70 -30.79 -79.57
C THR A 296 26.84 -30.65 -80.57
#